data_AF-A0A953ZE17-F1
#
_entry.id   AF-A0A953ZE17-F1
#
_cell.length_a   1.000
_cell.length_b   1.000
_cell.length_c   1.000
_cell.angle_alpha   90.00
_cell.angle_beta   90.00
_cell.angle_gamma   90.00
#
_symmetry.space_group_name_H-M   'P 1'
#
loop_
_entity.id
_entity.type
_entity.pdbx_description
1 polymer ?
#
loop_
_entity_poly.entity_id
_entity_poly.type
_entity_poly.pdbx_seq_one_letter_code
_entity_poly.pdbx_strand_id
1 'polypeptide(L)'
;MLVPLEARGSILKTVQCEECGTRYKYEVTRKAASDHVGPLAIANKAGQARAQTIANQKLERALEHAEELVACPECGRVQSRMIRAKRLKLIKIAVLVAFLTPWPTSALVAMYFKDKRASTSKSELLTILGAVTALEVALIFVAAMALIALARPNKGVFFPFSKRFVDSGQTI
;
A
#
# COMPACT_ATOMS: atom_id res chain seq x y z
N MET A 1 -15.82 14.23 21.19
CA MET A 1 -15.38 13.70 19.89
C MET A 1 -14.81 14.85 19.08
N LEU A 2 -13.54 14.76 18.65
CA LEU A 2 -12.94 15.76 17.75
C LEU A 2 -13.37 15.39 16.32
N VAL A 3 -13.98 16.32 15.58
CA VAL A 3 -14.29 16.12 14.15
C VAL A 3 -13.04 16.51 13.36
N PRO A 4 -12.36 15.57 12.67
CA PRO A 4 -11.22 15.93 11.85
C PRO A 4 -11.67 16.82 10.68
N LEU A 5 -10.93 17.90 10.43
CA LEU A 5 -11.09 18.69 9.21
C LEU A 5 -10.55 17.87 8.04
N GLU A 6 -11.46 17.38 7.20
CA GLU A 6 -11.15 16.64 5.98
C GLU A 6 -11.24 17.57 4.77
N ALA A 7 -10.22 17.53 3.91
CA ALA A 7 -10.27 18.07 2.57
C ALA A 7 -10.46 16.92 1.57
N ARG A 8 -11.34 17.11 0.59
CA ARG A 8 -11.59 16.15 -0.50
C ARG A 8 -11.44 16.88 -1.83
N GLY A 9 -10.89 16.20 -2.83
CA GLY A 9 -10.76 16.75 -4.16
C GLY A 9 -10.47 15.68 -5.19
N SER A 10 -10.58 16.05 -6.46
CA SER A 10 -10.21 15.20 -7.57
C SER A 10 -9.43 15.96 -8.63
N ILE A 11 -8.62 15.23 -9.41
CA ILE A 11 -7.85 15.76 -10.53
C ILE A 11 -7.92 14.78 -11.71
N LEU A 12 -8.03 15.31 -12.93
CA LEU A 12 -7.93 14.52 -14.15
C LEU A 12 -6.46 14.35 -14.53
N LYS A 13 -6.02 13.10 -14.67
CA LYS A 13 -4.67 12.77 -15.17
C LYS A 13 -4.77 12.26 -16.60
N THR A 14 -4.00 12.89 -17.49
CA THR A 14 -3.86 12.45 -18.88
C THR A 14 -2.64 11.54 -18.99
N VAL A 15 -2.81 10.38 -19.61
CA VAL A 15 -1.75 9.39 -19.82
C VAL A 15 -1.79 8.92 -21.27
N GLN A 16 -0.61 8.74 -21.85
CA GLN A 16 -0.44 8.12 -23.15
C GLN A 16 -0.01 6.67 -22.96
N CYS A 17 -0.65 5.75 -23.68
CA CYS A 17 -0.28 4.34 -23.64
C CYS A 17 1.07 4.09 -24.31
N GLU A 18 1.99 3.46 -23.59
CA GLU A 18 3.32 3.06 -24.07
C GLU A 18 3.26 1.98 -25.17
N GLU A 19 2.17 1.19 -25.24
CA GLU A 19 2.01 0.12 -26.23
C GLU A 19 1.28 0.58 -27.50
N CYS A 20 0.06 1.11 -27.35
CA CYS A 20 -0.81 1.45 -28.49
C CYS A 20 -0.87 2.95 -28.80
N GLY A 21 -0.19 3.79 -28.03
CA GLY A 21 -0.15 5.24 -28.25
C GLY A 21 -1.41 6.02 -27.85
N THR A 22 -2.51 5.34 -27.51
CA THR A 22 -3.79 5.98 -27.13
C THR A 22 -3.62 6.91 -25.93
N ARG A 23 -4.08 8.15 -26.07
CA ARG A 23 -4.18 9.12 -24.95
C ARG A 23 -5.53 8.95 -24.27
N TYR A 24 -5.51 8.77 -22.95
CA TYR A 24 -6.72 8.63 -22.15
C TYR A 24 -6.59 9.46 -20.87
N LYS A 25 -7.73 9.79 -20.27
CA LYS A 25 -7.81 10.53 -19.01
C LYS A 25 -8.48 9.65 -17.96
N TYR A 26 -8.03 9.77 -16.72
CA TYR A 26 -8.72 9.16 -15.57
C TYR A 26 -8.80 10.17 -14.43
N GLU A 27 -9.89 10.08 -13.67
CA GLU A 27 -10.09 10.90 -12.48
C GLU A 27 -9.46 10.22 -11.27
N VAL A 28 -8.67 10.99 -10.52
CA VAL A 28 -8.11 10.56 -9.24
C VAL A 28 -8.78 11.35 -8.13
N THR A 29 -9.44 10.66 -7.20
CA THR A 29 -10.04 11.28 -6.01
C THR A 29 -9.22 10.99 -4.77
N ARG A 30 -8.93 12.00 -3.96
CA ARG A 30 -8.22 11.84 -2.68
C ARG A 30 -8.96 12.54 -1.55
N LYS A 31 -8.67 12.06 -0.34
CA LYS A 31 -9.08 12.69 0.92
C LYS A 31 -7.83 12.88 1.76
N ALA A 32 -7.69 14.02 2.39
CA ALA A 32 -6.61 14.32 3.33
C ALA A 32 -7.20 14.88 4.62
N ALA A 33 -6.72 14.38 5.75
CA ALA A 33 -7.06 14.90 7.07
C ALA A 33 -5.85 15.62 7.68
N SER A 34 -6.12 16.66 8.47
CA SER A 34 -5.10 17.30 9.28
C SER A 34 -5.09 16.70 10.70
N ASP A 35 -4.04 15.97 11.06
CA ASP A 35 -3.86 15.41 12.41
C ASP A 35 -3.38 16.46 13.45
N HIS A 36 -3.07 17.69 12.99
CA HIS A 36 -2.31 18.68 13.76
C HIS A 36 -3.15 19.62 14.64
N VAL A 37 -4.45 19.36 14.81
CA VAL A 37 -5.26 20.24 15.65
C VAL A 37 -5.36 19.60 17.03
N GLY A 38 -4.42 19.97 17.91
CA GLY A 38 -4.53 19.67 19.32
C GLY A 38 -5.85 20.19 19.88
N PRO A 39 -6.39 19.63 20.99
CA PRO A 39 -7.72 19.96 21.51
C PRO A 39 -7.98 21.46 21.66
N LEU A 40 -6.96 22.23 22.05
CA LEU A 40 -7.02 23.69 22.24
C LEU A 40 -7.08 24.50 20.94
N ALA A 41 -6.56 23.98 19.82
CA ALA A 41 -6.55 24.67 18.54
C ALA A 41 -7.90 24.59 17.80
N ILE A 42 -8.75 23.61 18.14
CA ILE A 42 -10.07 23.42 17.51
C ILE A 42 -11.09 24.46 18.00
N ALA A 43 -10.93 24.95 19.24
CA ALA A 43 -11.82 25.95 19.83
C ALA A 43 -11.61 27.37 19.25
N ASN A 44 -10.49 27.61 18.56
CA ASN A 44 -10.15 28.91 17.99
C ASN A 44 -10.37 28.92 16.47
N LYS A 45 -11.12 29.92 15.97
CA LYS A 45 -11.34 30.14 14.52
C LYS A 45 -10.02 30.17 13.72
N ALA A 46 -8.97 30.76 14.30
CA ALA A 46 -7.64 30.80 13.71
C ALA A 46 -7.00 29.41 13.57
N GLY A 47 -7.22 28.50 14.53
CA GLY A 47 -6.73 27.13 14.47
C GLY A 47 -7.46 26.29 13.42
N GLN A 48 -8.76 26.48 13.26
CA GLN A 48 -9.56 25.85 12.20
C GLN A 48 -9.10 26.29 10.81
N ALA A 49 -8.90 27.60 10.60
CA ALA A 49 -8.39 28.12 9.32
C ALA A 49 -7.02 27.53 8.97
N ARG A 50 -6.08 27.48 9.94
CA ARG A 50 -4.76 26.86 9.74
C ARG A 50 -4.87 25.36 9.42
N ALA A 51 -5.71 24.64 10.15
CA ALA A 51 -5.95 23.22 9.92
C ALA A 51 -6.50 22.95 8.52
N GLN A 52 -7.46 23.76 8.06
CA GLN A 52 -8.01 23.67 6.71
C GLN A 52 -6.93 23.93 5.64
N THR A 53 -6.10 24.97 5.82
CA THR A 53 -4.99 25.25 4.90
C THR A 53 -4.02 24.07 4.83
N ILE A 54 -3.67 23.46 5.96
CA ILE A 54 -2.81 22.27 6.00
C ILE A 54 -3.47 21.08 5.31
N ALA A 55 -4.76 20.84 5.56
CA ALA A 55 -5.51 19.76 4.91
C ALA A 55 -5.55 19.94 3.39
N ASN A 56 -5.77 21.17 2.90
CA ASN A 56 -5.74 21.51 1.49
C ASN A 56 -4.35 21.30 0.86
N GLN A 57 -3.28 21.75 1.51
CA GLN A 57 -1.91 21.52 1.04
C GLN A 57 -1.55 20.03 1.00
N LYS A 58 -1.96 19.26 2.01
CA LYS A 58 -1.79 17.79 2.01
C LYS A 58 -2.56 17.14 0.86
N LEU A 59 -3.80 17.59 0.63
CA LEU A 59 -4.65 17.11 -0.46
C LEU A 59 -4.02 17.39 -1.83
N GLU A 60 -3.53 18.61 -2.05
CA GLU A 60 -2.90 19.02 -3.31
C GLU A 60 -1.66 18.16 -3.61
N ARG A 61 -0.75 18.01 -2.65
CA ARG A 61 0.41 17.11 -2.79
C ARG A 61 -0.01 15.66 -3.05
N ALA A 62 -1.05 15.19 -2.37
CA ALA A 62 -1.57 13.83 -2.55
C ALA A 62 -2.15 13.62 -3.95
N LEU A 63 -2.88 14.60 -4.51
CA LEU A 63 -3.43 14.56 -5.87
C LEU A 63 -2.32 14.62 -6.92
N GLU A 64 -1.34 15.50 -6.74
CA GLU A 64 -0.19 15.67 -7.64
C GLU A 64 0.62 14.37 -7.76
N HIS A 65 0.93 13.73 -6.65
CA HIS A 65 1.75 12.50 -6.60
C HIS A 65 0.92 11.22 -6.75
N ALA A 66 -0.41 11.30 -6.80
CA ALA A 66 -1.24 10.10 -6.90
C ALA A 66 -1.14 9.46 -8.28
N GLU A 67 -0.65 8.23 -8.31
CA GLU A 67 -0.69 7.37 -9.49
C GLU A 67 -1.57 6.16 -9.16
N GLU A 68 -2.59 5.93 -9.99
CA GLU A 68 -3.48 4.77 -9.88
C GLU A 68 -3.18 3.81 -11.02
N LEU A 69 -3.33 2.51 -10.77
CA LEU A 69 -3.24 1.53 -11.84
C LEU A 69 -4.55 1.59 -12.63
N VAL A 70 -4.47 2.21 -13.80
CA VAL A 70 -5.58 2.24 -14.75
C VAL A 70 -5.10 1.60 -16.04
N ALA A 71 -5.76 0.51 -16.44
CA ALA A 71 -5.51 -0.15 -17.71
C ALA A 71 -5.90 0.76 -18.88
N CYS A 72 -5.13 0.69 -19.96
CA CYS A 72 -5.49 1.34 -21.21
C CYS A 72 -6.86 0.81 -21.69
N PRO A 73 -7.80 1.68 -22.07
CA PRO A 73 -9.13 1.25 -22.54
C PRO A 73 -9.07 0.44 -23.84
N GLU A 74 -8.08 0.69 -24.70
CA GLU A 74 -7.93 0.01 -26.00
C GLU A 74 -7.24 -1.35 -25.88
N CYS A 75 -6.02 -1.39 -25.32
CA CYS A 75 -5.21 -2.63 -25.28
C CYS A 75 -5.21 -3.35 -23.92
N GLY A 76 -5.84 -2.79 -22.88
CA GLY A 76 -5.91 -3.38 -21.54
C GLY A 76 -4.59 -3.38 -20.75
N ARG A 77 -3.48 -2.89 -21.31
CA ARG A 77 -2.17 -2.84 -20.62
C ARG A 77 -2.07 -1.67 -19.64
N VAL A 78 -1.36 -1.90 -18.55
CA VAL A 78 -0.99 -0.89 -17.54
C VAL A 78 0.40 -0.34 -17.84
N GLN A 79 0.56 0.99 -17.71
CA GLN A 79 1.81 1.70 -18.00
C GLN A 79 2.93 1.36 -17.01
N SER A 80 4.17 1.29 -17.51
CA SER A 80 5.34 0.92 -16.71
C SER A 80 5.57 1.84 -15.49
N ARG A 81 5.34 3.15 -15.68
CA ARG A 81 5.44 4.17 -14.61
C ARG A 81 4.50 3.87 -13.44
N MET A 82 3.23 3.56 -13.72
CA MET A 82 2.23 3.25 -12.69
C MET A 82 2.59 1.99 -11.89
N ILE A 83 3.16 0.99 -12.58
CA ILE A 83 3.64 -0.25 -11.96
C ILE A 83 4.80 0.04 -11.01
N ARG A 84 5.75 0.89 -11.42
CA ARG A 84 6.93 1.26 -10.60
C ARG A 84 6.51 1.90 -9.28
N ALA A 85 5.56 2.84 -9.31
CA ALA A 85 5.06 3.50 -8.10
C ALA A 85 4.43 2.51 -7.11
N LYS A 86 3.67 1.52 -7.59
CA LYS A 86 3.08 0.49 -6.74
C LYS A 86 4.11 -0.52 -6.22
N ARG A 87 5.07 -0.94 -7.05
CA ARG A 87 6.13 -1.88 -6.66
C ARG A 87 6.95 -1.35 -5.48
N LEU A 88 7.30 -0.07 -5.47
CA LEU A 88 8.06 0.52 -4.36
C LEU A 88 7.29 0.45 -3.02
N LYS A 89 5.96 0.65 -3.05
CA LYS A 89 5.13 0.51 -1.84
C LYS A 89 5.08 -0.95 -1.36
N LEU A 90 4.90 -1.88 -2.29
CA LEU A 90 4.87 -3.31 -1.99
C LEU A 90 6.20 -3.82 -1.43
N ILE A 91 7.33 -3.39 -2.00
CA ILE A 91 8.67 -3.73 -1.51
C ILE A 91 8.88 -3.19 -0.09
N LYS A 92 8.49 -1.94 0.19
CA LYS A 92 8.59 -1.37 1.54
C LYS A 92 7.81 -2.20 2.57
N ILE A 93 6.59 -2.63 2.23
CA ILE A 93 5.78 -3.49 3.11
C ILE A 93 6.46 -4.85 3.28
N ALA A 94 6.95 -5.46 2.19
CA ALA A 94 7.62 -6.75 2.23
C ALA A 94 8.86 -6.73 3.14
N VAL A 95 9.70 -5.70 3.01
CA VAL A 95 10.88 -5.50 3.84
C VAL A 95 10.49 -5.33 5.32
N LEU A 96 9.45 -4.55 5.59
CA LEU A 96 8.95 -4.34 6.96
C LEU A 96 8.43 -5.65 7.58
N VAL A 97 7.68 -6.45 6.82
CA VAL A 97 7.20 -7.78 7.26
C VAL A 97 8.37 -8.74 7.50
N ALA A 98 9.34 -8.78 6.59
CA ALA A 98 10.52 -9.63 6.73
C ALA A 98 11.35 -9.28 7.97
N PHE A 99 11.35 -8.01 8.40
CA PHE A 99 12.09 -7.56 9.58
C PHE A 99 11.33 -7.79 10.89
N LEU A 100 9.99 -7.67 10.88
CA LEU A 100 9.16 -7.79 12.07
C LEU A 100 8.76 -9.23 12.42
N THR A 101 8.76 -10.14 11.45
CA THR A 101 8.33 -11.54 11.65
C THR A 101 9.29 -12.42 12.48
N PRO A 102 10.64 -12.26 12.46
CA PRO A 102 11.54 -13.13 13.21
C PRO A 102 11.60 -12.81 14.71
N TRP A 103 11.20 -11.60 15.12
CA TRP A 103 11.33 -11.16 16.51
C TRP A 103 10.33 -11.86 17.46
N PRO A 104 9.03 -11.96 17.12
CA PRO A 104 8.07 -12.69 17.95
C PRO A 104 8.39 -14.18 18.05
N THR A 105 8.86 -14.79 16.96
CA THR A 105 9.13 -16.22 16.92
C THR A 105 10.36 -16.58 17.71
N SER A 106 11.43 -15.79 17.61
CA SER A 106 12.60 -15.92 18.48
C SER A 106 12.25 -15.71 19.97
N ALA A 107 11.36 -14.76 20.29
CA ALA A 107 10.89 -14.55 21.66
C ALA A 107 10.06 -15.73 22.19
N LEU A 108 9.13 -16.27 21.38
CA LEU A 108 8.33 -17.45 21.75
C LEU A 108 9.21 -18.69 21.99
N VAL A 109 10.19 -18.90 21.11
CA VAL A 109 11.19 -19.96 21.27
C VAL A 109 11.96 -19.76 22.58
N ALA A 110 12.44 -18.55 22.87
CA ALA A 110 13.14 -18.25 24.13
C ALA A 110 12.26 -18.44 25.38
N MET A 111 10.97 -18.09 25.32
CA MET A 111 10.02 -18.32 26.42
C MET A 111 9.78 -19.81 26.65
N TYR A 112 9.60 -20.58 25.58
CA TYR A 112 9.48 -22.04 25.66
C TYR A 112 10.71 -22.68 26.32
N PHE A 113 11.91 -22.18 26.02
CA PHE A 113 13.15 -22.65 26.63
C PHE A 113 13.30 -22.30 28.11
N LYS A 114 12.68 -21.21 28.59
CA LYS A 114 12.77 -20.80 29.99
C LYS A 114 12.02 -21.76 30.92
N ASP A 115 10.92 -22.34 30.44
CA ASP A 115 10.00 -23.15 31.24
C ASP A 115 10.36 -24.64 31.25
N LYS A 116 10.93 -25.17 30.15
CA LYS A 116 11.22 -26.61 29.97
C LYS A 116 12.67 -27.05 30.25
N ARG A 117 13.42 -26.29 31.04
CA ARG A 117 14.86 -26.53 31.30
C ARG A 117 15.22 -27.91 31.91
N ALA A 118 14.26 -28.70 32.36
CA ALA A 118 14.54 -29.91 33.16
C ALA A 118 14.40 -31.28 32.46
N SER A 119 13.87 -31.41 31.23
CA SER A 119 13.55 -32.76 30.70
C SER A 119 13.60 -32.97 29.17
N THR A 120 13.75 -31.92 28.34
CA THR A 120 13.60 -32.10 26.88
C THR A 120 14.88 -32.62 26.22
N SER A 121 14.78 -33.68 25.41
CA SER A 121 15.93 -34.23 24.67
C SER A 121 16.37 -33.27 23.56
N LYS A 122 17.69 -33.20 23.29
CA LYS A 122 18.25 -32.32 22.24
C LYS A 122 17.65 -32.56 20.85
N SER A 123 17.20 -33.78 20.57
CA SER A 123 16.63 -34.16 19.27
C SER A 123 15.24 -33.54 19.03
N GLU A 124 14.38 -33.50 20.06
CA GLU A 124 13.05 -32.88 19.97
C GLU A 124 13.14 -31.36 19.80
N LEU A 125 14.19 -30.74 20.35
CA LEU A 125 14.41 -29.30 20.20
C LEU A 125 14.79 -28.92 18.78
N LEU A 126 15.66 -29.72 18.14
CA LEU A 126 16.08 -29.48 16.76
C LEU A 126 14.91 -29.63 15.78
N THR A 127 14.00 -30.58 16.01
CA THR A 127 12.83 -30.77 15.15
C THR A 127 11.83 -29.62 15.27
N ILE A 128 11.54 -29.13 16.47
CA ILE A 128 10.63 -27.98 16.67
C ILE A 128 11.22 -26.72 16.04
N LEU A 129 12.49 -26.42 16.28
CA LEU A 129 13.15 -25.24 15.71
C LEU A 129 13.18 -25.32 14.17
N GLY A 130 13.49 -26.49 13.63
CA GLY A 130 13.46 -26.75 12.19
C GLY A 130 12.08 -26.52 11.57
N ALA A 131 11.02 -27.00 12.22
CA ALA A 131 9.66 -26.82 11.75
C ALA A 131 9.21 -25.34 11.75
N VAL A 132 9.51 -24.59 12.83
CA VAL A 132 9.16 -23.16 12.94
C VAL A 132 9.89 -22.34 11.88
N THR A 133 11.20 -22.55 11.75
CA THR A 133 12.02 -21.85 10.74
C THR A 133 11.59 -22.18 9.31
N ALA A 134 11.28 -23.44 9.01
CA ALA A 134 10.76 -23.83 7.70
C ALA A 134 9.42 -23.16 7.39
N LEU A 135 8.51 -23.07 8.37
CA LEU A 135 7.22 -22.39 8.22
C LEU A 135 7.39 -20.89 7.94
N GLU A 136 8.29 -20.21 8.67
CA GLU A 136 8.59 -18.79 8.43
C GLU A 136 9.12 -18.54 7.00
N VAL A 137 10.10 -19.35 6.57
CA VAL A 137 10.67 -19.24 5.23
C VAL A 137 9.60 -19.48 4.16
N ALA A 138 8.72 -20.47 4.36
CA ALA A 138 7.60 -20.73 3.46
C ALA A 138 6.64 -19.54 3.38
N LEU A 139 6.28 -18.92 4.50
CA LEU A 139 5.42 -17.74 4.53
C LEU A 139 6.05 -16.54 3.81
N ILE A 140 7.34 -16.28 4.03
CA ILE A 140 8.09 -15.23 3.34
C ILE A 140 8.10 -15.50 1.83
N PHE A 141 8.34 -16.74 1.42
CA PHE A 141 8.36 -17.14 0.01
C PHE A 141 6.99 -16.94 -0.67
N VAL A 142 5.90 -17.39 -0.03
CA VAL A 142 4.53 -17.19 -0.52
C VAL A 142 4.20 -15.70 -0.63
N ALA A 143 4.56 -14.89 0.37
CA ALA A 143 4.37 -13.45 0.33
C ALA A 143 5.17 -12.81 -0.83
N ALA A 144 6.44 -13.18 -1.02
CA ALA A 144 7.25 -12.70 -2.13
C ALA A 144 6.65 -13.08 -3.49
N MET A 145 6.18 -14.32 -3.66
CA MET A 145 5.53 -14.78 -4.88
C MET A 145 4.22 -14.04 -5.16
N ALA A 146 3.39 -13.81 -4.14
CA ALA A 146 2.18 -13.01 -4.26
C ALA A 146 2.51 -11.56 -4.68
N LEU A 147 3.55 -10.95 -4.12
CA LEU A 147 4.00 -9.61 -4.50
C LEU A 147 4.53 -9.57 -5.94
N ILE A 148 5.27 -10.59 -6.38
CA ILE A 148 5.75 -10.71 -7.77
C ILE A 148 4.56 -10.86 -8.74
N ALA A 149 3.56 -11.67 -8.38
CA ALA A 149 2.35 -11.83 -9.17
C ALA A 149 1.59 -10.49 -9.29
N LEU A 150 1.40 -9.78 -8.17
CA LEU A 150 0.79 -8.44 -8.13
C LEU A 150 1.61 -7.39 -8.89
N ALA A 151 2.93 -7.58 -9.01
CA ALA A 151 3.84 -6.71 -9.73
C ALA A 151 3.83 -6.94 -11.26
N ARG A 152 3.13 -7.97 -11.77
CA ARG A 152 3.01 -8.30 -13.20
C ARG A 152 1.56 -8.14 -13.70
N PRO A 153 0.97 -6.94 -13.67
CA PRO A 153 -0.44 -6.74 -14.04
C PRO A 153 -0.74 -7.05 -15.52
N ASN A 154 0.26 -6.98 -16.41
CA ASN A 154 0.06 -7.18 -17.85
C ASN A 154 0.02 -8.65 -18.29
N LYS A 155 0.14 -9.63 -17.39
CA LYS A 155 0.05 -11.06 -17.75
C LYS A 155 -1.38 -11.61 -17.85
N GLY A 156 -2.41 -10.75 -17.77
CA GLY A 156 -3.80 -11.12 -18.06
C GLY A 156 -4.53 -11.91 -16.97
N VAL A 157 -3.93 -12.07 -15.79
CA VAL A 157 -4.39 -13.09 -14.84
C VAL A 157 -5.39 -12.59 -13.77
N PHE A 158 -5.35 -11.35 -13.25
CA PHE A 158 -6.17 -11.08 -12.04
C PHE A 158 -6.40 -9.59 -11.67
N PHE A 159 -6.87 -8.74 -12.57
CA PHE A 159 -7.34 -7.40 -12.15
C PHE A 159 -8.71 -7.07 -12.72
N PRO A 160 -9.80 -7.25 -11.96
CA PRO A 160 -11.07 -6.61 -12.26
C PRO A 160 -10.89 -5.10 -12.02
N PHE A 161 -10.35 -4.39 -13.00
CA PHE A 161 -10.38 -2.93 -12.96
C PHE A 161 -11.85 -2.52 -13.01
N SER A 162 -12.35 -1.92 -11.93
CA SER A 162 -13.66 -1.31 -11.94
C SER A 162 -13.63 -0.21 -12.98
N LYS A 163 -14.41 -0.39 -14.05
CA LYS A 163 -14.54 0.55 -15.16
C LYS A 163 -15.19 1.86 -14.67
N ARG A 164 -14.44 2.74 -14.01
CA ARG A 164 -14.78 4.17 -13.97
C ARG A 164 -13.96 4.86 -15.05
N PHE A 165 -14.26 4.53 -16.30
CA PHE A 165 -13.84 5.36 -17.40
C PHE A 165 -14.79 6.54 -17.45
N VAL A 166 -14.26 7.75 -17.35
CA VAL A 166 -15.01 8.96 -17.71
C VAL A 166 -15.03 8.96 -19.23
N ASP A 167 -16.21 8.79 -19.83
CA ASP A 167 -16.38 8.66 -21.28
C ASP A 167 -15.58 9.74 -22.01
N SER A 168 -14.66 9.30 -22.87
CA SER A 168 -13.83 10.14 -23.74
C SER A 168 -14.61 10.76 -24.90
N GLY A 169 -15.94 10.83 -24.81
CA GLY A 169 -16.85 11.39 -25.82
C GLY A 169 -16.76 12.90 -26.04
N GLN A 170 -15.79 13.58 -25.41
CA GLN A 170 -15.39 14.94 -25.77
C GLN A 170 -13.96 14.92 -26.31
N THR A 171 -13.84 14.46 -27.55
CA THR A 171 -12.74 14.89 -28.43
C THR A 171 -12.84 16.41 -28.59
N ILE A 172 -11.83 17.12 -28.08
CA ILE A 172 -11.58 18.54 -28.38
C ILE A 172 -10.99 18.61 -29.79
#